data_AF-A0A966X208-F1
#
_entry.id   AF-A0A966X208-F1
#
_cell.length_a   1.000
_cell.length_b   1.000
_cell.length_c   1.000
_cell.angle_alpha   90.00
_cell.angle_beta   90.00
_cell.angle_gamma   90.00
#
_symmetry.space_group_name_H-M   'P 1'
#
loop_
_entity.id
_entity.type
_entity.pdbx_description
1 polymer ?
#
loop_
_entity_poly.entity_id
_entity_poly.type
_entity_poly.pdbx_seq_one_letter_code
_entity_poly.pdbx_strand_id
1 'polypeptide(L)' 'METRIFNVFLVIDGICWTPALSSGCLPGVYREQLLRAGDAQERTLTIEDLNAASQIFVTNSLRGQLRAEMMMET' A
#
# COMPACT_ATOMS: atom_id res chain seq x y z
N MET A 1 -0.20 7.67 2.70
CA MET A 1 -0.63 6.92 3.90
C MET A 1 0.32 5.75 4.11
N GLU A 2 1.05 5.74 5.21
CA GLU A 2 2.00 4.66 5.53
C GLU A 2 1.79 4.25 6.99
N THR A 3 2.15 3.01 7.33
CA THR A 3 2.26 2.61 8.74
C THR A 3 3.66 2.94 9.27
N ARG A 4 3.86 2.90 10.58
CA ARG A 4 5.13 3.33 11.21
C ARG A 4 6.37 2.54 10.75
N ILE A 5 6.20 1.37 10.14
CA ILE A 5 7.29 0.51 9.61
C ILE A 5 6.93 -0.28 8.33
N PHE A 6 5.77 -0.06 7.69
CA PHE A 6 5.39 -0.76 6.45
C PHE A 6 4.77 0.19 5.41
N ASN A 7 5.08 -0.05 4.14
CA ASN A 7 4.35 0.53 3.01
C ASN A 7 2.97 -0.13 2.84
N VAL A 8 1.97 0.66 2.49
CA VAL A 8 0.58 0.21 2.29
C VAL A 8 0.29 0.05 0.79
N PHE A 9 -0.50 -0.97 0.46
CA PHE A 9 -1.00 -1.24 -0.87
C PHE A 9 -2.49 -1.59 -0.83
N LEU A 10 -3.23 -1.09 -1.82
CA LEU A 10 -4.65 -1.32 -2.01
C LEU A 10 -4.89 -1.96 -3.37
N VAL A 11 -5.65 -3.04 -3.42
CA VAL A 11 -6.13 -3.61 -4.68
C VAL A 11 -7.50 -3.02 -4.98
N ILE A 12 -7.59 -2.24 -6.06
CA ILE A 12 -8.82 -1.55 -6.49
C ILE A 12 -8.98 -1.84 -7.98
N ASP A 13 -10.13 -2.40 -8.37
CA ASP A 13 -10.42 -2.86 -9.73
C ASP A 13 -9.34 -3.82 -10.29
N GLY A 14 -8.78 -4.66 -9.42
CA GLY A 14 -7.72 -5.61 -9.78
C GLY A 14 -6.33 -4.98 -9.96
N ILE A 15 -6.20 -3.66 -9.78
CA ILE A 15 -4.92 -2.95 -9.86
C ILE A 15 -4.38 -2.71 -8.45
N CYS A 16 -3.10 -3.02 -8.27
CA CYS A 16 -2.41 -2.77 -7.02
C CYS A 16 -1.84 -1.34 -6.98
N TRP A 17 -2.34 -0.55 -6.04
CA TRP A 17 -1.96 0.84 -5.82
C TRP A 17 -1.17 1.01 -4.53
N THR A 18 -0.14 1.84 -4.57
CA THR A 18 0.56 2.33 -3.38
C THR A 18 0.58 3.86 -3.38
N PRO A 19 0.57 4.52 -2.21
CA PRO A 19 0.70 5.97 -2.15
C PRO A 19 1.99 6.45 -2.82
N ALA A 20 1.89 7.54 -3.59
CA ALA A 20 3.06 8.23 -4.14
C ALA A 20 3.97 8.76 -3.01
N LEU A 21 5.28 8.84 -3.26
CA LEU A 21 6.24 9.39 -2.27
C LEU A 21 5.91 10.83 -1.84
N SER A 22 5.29 11.61 -2.73
CA SER A 22 4.77 12.95 -2.42
C SER A 22 3.75 12.97 -1.26
N SER A 23 3.17 11.81 -0.92
CA SER A 23 2.27 11.63 0.22
C SER A 23 3.01 11.45 1.56
N GLY A 24 4.33 11.66 1.59
CA GLY A 24 5.17 11.56 2.79
C GLY A 24 5.52 10.13 3.21
N CYS A 25 5.42 9.16 2.28
CA CYS A 25 5.70 7.75 2.55
C CYS A 25 7.19 7.44 2.29
N LEU A 26 7.76 6.50 3.04
CA LEU A 26 9.13 6.02 2.92
C LEU A 26 9.31 5.24 1.60
N PRO A 27 10.45 5.41 0.91
CA PRO A 27 10.81 4.62 -0.26
C PRO A 27 11.28 3.22 0.18
N GLY A 28 10.35 2.36 0.58
CA GLY A 28 10.70 1.00 1.00
C GLY A 28 11.22 0.16 -0.17
N VAL A 29 12.25 -0.64 0.09
CA VAL A 29 12.93 -1.46 -0.94
C VAL A 29 11.95 -2.42 -1.63
N TYR A 30 11.10 -3.11 -0.86
CA TYR A 30 10.12 -4.04 -1.42
C TYR A 30 9.08 -3.34 -2.30
N ARG A 31 8.66 -2.12 -1.90
CA ARG A 31 7.78 -1.29 -2.70
C ARG A 31 8.41 -0.91 -4.04
N GLU A 32 9.68 -0.50 -4.05
CA GLU A 32 10.38 -0.21 -5.31
C GLU A 32 10.47 -1.43 -6.22
N GLN A 33 10.67 -2.63 -5.67
CA GLN A 33 10.71 -3.86 -6.44
C GLN A 33 9.38 -4.12 -7.14
N LEU A 34 8.24 -3.99 -6.44
CA LEU A 34 6.90 -4.14 -7.02
C LEU A 34 6.61 -3.10 -8.11
N LEU A 35 7.00 -1.84 -7.88
CA LEU A 35 6.84 -0.77 -8.88
C LEU A 35 7.66 -1.06 -10.14
N ARG A 36 8.91 -1.51 -10.00
CA ARG A 36 9.79 -1.84 -11.14
C ARG A 36 9.33 -3.08 -11.90
N ALA A 37 8.73 -4.06 -11.21
CA ALA A 37 8.17 -5.25 -11.83
C ALA A 37 6.85 -4.97 -12.58
N GLY A 38 6.21 -3.82 -12.33
CA GLY A 38 4.87 -3.50 -12.85
C GLY A 38 3.74 -4.13 -12.04
N ASP A 39 4.05 -4.76 -10.91
CA ASP A 39 3.09 -5.40 -10.01
C ASP A 39 2.34 -4.37 -9.13
N ALA A 40 2.82 -3.12 -9.07
CA ALA A 40 2.16 -2.02 -8.39
C ALA A 40 2.30 -0.70 -9.15
N GLN A 41 1.39 0.24 -8.89
CA GLN A 41 1.41 1.59 -9.44
C GLN A 41 1.25 2.64 -8.34
N GLU A 42 1.81 3.84 -8.56
CA GLU A 42 1.68 4.96 -7.62
C GLU A 42 0.45 5.81 -7.92
N ARG A 43 -0.32 6.15 -6.89
CA ARG A 43 -1.31 7.24 -6.94
C ARG A 43 -1.51 7.87 -5.56
N THR A 44 -2.21 9.00 -5.51
CA THR A 44 -2.72 9.52 -4.24
C THR A 44 -3.86 8.63 -3.76
N LEU A 45 -3.78 8.11 -2.54
CA LEU A 45 -4.81 7.26 -1.93
C LEU A 45 -5.56 8.00 -0.82
N THR A 46 -6.88 7.89 -0.81
CA THR A 46 -7.78 8.48 0.21
C THR A 46 -8.38 7.44 1.14
N ILE A 47 -9.19 7.88 2.10
CA ILE A 47 -9.94 6.98 2.99
C ILE A 47 -11.07 6.27 2.22
N GLU A 48 -11.63 6.90 1.18
CA GLU A 48 -12.62 6.24 0.32
C GLU A 48 -12.01 5.08 -0.47
N ASP A 49 -10.78 5.24 -0.99
CA ASP A 49 -10.07 4.15 -1.69
C ASP A 49 -9.89 2.91 -0.81
N LEU A 50 -9.64 3.16 0.46
CA LEU A 50 -9.48 2.18 1.52
C LEU A 50 -10.75 1.34 1.71
N ASN A 51 -11.93 1.97 1.60
CA ASN A 51 -13.22 1.27 1.65
C ASN A 51 -13.55 0.56 0.31
N ALA A 52 -13.07 1.09 -0.81
CA ALA A 52 -13.26 0.50 -2.13
C ALA A 52 -12.29 -0.67 -2.42
N ALA A 53 -11.22 -0.80 -1.65
CA ALA A 53 -10.20 -1.81 -1.87
C ALA A 53 -10.74 -3.23 -1.61
N SER A 54 -10.60 -4.10 -2.60
CA SER A 54 -10.92 -5.52 -2.44
C SER A 54 -9.92 -6.23 -1.54
N GLN A 55 -8.68 -5.74 -1.48
CA GLN A 55 -7.62 -6.24 -0.61
C GLN A 55 -6.71 -5.11 -0.13
N ILE A 56 -6.28 -5.22 1.12
CA ILE A 56 -5.26 -4.34 1.71
C ILE A 56 -4.08 -5.22 2.11
N PHE A 57 -2.87 -4.78 1.77
CA PHE A 57 -1.66 -5.42 2.25
C PHE A 57 -0.59 -4.40 2.60
N VAL A 58 0.34 -4.82 3.43
CA VAL A 58 1.47 -4.03 3.88
C VAL A 58 2.76 -4.77 3.63
N THR A 59 3.83 -4.04 3.32
CA THR A 59 5.13 -4.64 3.01
C THR A 59 6.24 -4.04 3.86
N ASN A 60 7.14 -4.89 4.33
CA ASN A 60 8.40 -4.49 4.97
C ASN A 60 9.51 -5.47 4.57
N SER A 61 10.72 -4.97 4.35
CA SER A 61 11.85 -5.79 3.88
C SER A 61 12.23 -6.96 4.80
N LEU A 62 11.90 -6.90 6.09
CA LEU A 62 12.15 -7.97 7.06
C LEU A 62 11.04 -9.02 7.12
N ARG A 63 9.80 -8.64 6.79
CA ARG A 63 8.60 -9.47 6.99
C ARG A 63 7.88 -9.84 5.69
N GLY A 64 8.35 -9.33 4.55
CA GLY A 64 7.73 -9.52 3.25
C GLY A 64 6.37 -8.83 3.17
N GLN A 65 5.44 -9.47 2.48
CA GLN A 65 4.06 -9.02 2.30
C GLN A 65 3.14 -9.65 3.35
N LEU A 66 2.34 -8.81 4.01
CA LEU A 66 1.34 -9.24 4.98
C LEU A 66 -0.03 -8.69 4.57
N ARG A 67 -1.07 -9.53 4.68
CA ARG A 67 -2.45 -9.06 4.54
C ARG A 67 -2.80 -8.16 5.73
N ALA A 68 -3.46 -7.05 5.46
CA ALA A 68 -3.95 -6.13 6.49
C ALA A 68 -5.47 -5.99 6.40
N GLU A 69 -6.07 -5.63 7.52
CA GLU A 69 -7.50 -5.36 7.62
C GLU A 69 -7.69 -4.00 8.28
N MET A 70 -8.72 -3.28 7.83
CA MET A 70 -9.08 -2.02 8.43
C MET A 70 -9.80 -2.26 9.74
N MET A 71 -9.29 -1.69 10.83
CA MET A 71 -10.03 -1.60 12.08
C MET A 71 -10.60 -0.18 12.19
N MET A 72 -11.91 -0.07 12.28
CA MET A 72 -12.57 1.18 12.66
C MET A 72 -12.73 1.17 14.18
N GLU A 73 -12.24 2.21 14.85
CA GLU A 73 -12.47 2.41 16.28
C GLU A 73 -13.80 3.16 16.43
N THR A 74 -14.74 2.59 17.20
CA THR A 74 -16.09 3.13 17.45
C THR A 74 -16.08 4.23 18.51
#